data_AF-A0A7V5EXD1-F1
#
_entry.id   AF-A0A7V5EXD1-F1
#
_cell.length_a   1.000
_cell.length_b   1.000
_cell.length_c   1.000
_cell.angle_alpha   90.00
_cell.angle_beta   90.00
_cell.angle_gamma   90.00
#
_symmetry.space_group_name_H-M   'P 1'
#
loop_
_entity.id
_entity.type
_entity.pdbx_description
1 polymer ?
#
loop_
_entity_poly.entity_id
_entity_poly.type
_entity_poly.pdbx_seq_one_letter_code
_entity_poly.pdbx_strand_id
1 'polypeptide(L)'
;MYIINELGENDGGLGAAEFSYPFGEVGDEPFVGDFDGDGIDTVGVRRGDRWYLRNSLTPGYAEIVVDYGMAGDLLVVGDWDGDGRRTPGVFRSDEARFHLRFSTTTGPADVDFLFGESGWVPVAGRFGP
;
A
#
# COMPACT_ATOMS: atom_id res chain seq x y z
N MET A 1 -12.16 7.40 0.77
CA MET A 1 -11.92 5.96 0.55
C MET A 1 -13.24 5.23 0.52
N TYR A 2 -13.38 4.29 -0.41
CA TYR A 2 -14.48 3.32 -0.47
C TYR A 2 -13.82 1.95 -0.44
N ILE A 3 -14.21 1.10 0.50
CA ILE A 3 -13.67 -0.25 0.67
C ILE A 3 -14.82 -1.23 0.43
N ILE A 4 -14.57 -2.19 -0.46
CA ILE A 4 -15.53 -3.23 -0.86
C ILE A 4 -14.86 -4.57 -0.61
N ASN A 5 -15.37 -5.36 0.33
CA ASN A 5 -14.83 -6.69 0.65
C ASN A 5 -15.51 -7.78 -0.19
N GLU A 6 -16.83 -7.71 -0.30
CA GLU A 6 -17.62 -8.67 -1.07
C GLU A 6 -18.72 -7.96 -1.86
N LEU A 7 -19.10 -8.54 -3.01
CA LEU A 7 -20.30 -8.08 -3.69
C LEU A 7 -21.51 -8.60 -2.91
N GLY A 8 -22.43 -7.71 -2.50
CA GLY A 8 -23.62 -8.11 -1.76
C GLY A 8 -24.46 -9.15 -2.51
N GLU A 9 -24.85 -10.25 -1.86
CA GLU A 9 -25.76 -11.24 -2.43
C GLU A 9 -27.21 -10.72 -2.42
N ASN A 10 -27.96 -10.91 -3.52
CA ASN A 10 -29.38 -10.59 -3.73
C ASN A 10 -29.73 -9.21 -4.35
N ASP A 11 -29.12 -8.86 -5.48
CA ASP A 11 -29.62 -7.89 -6.49
C ASP A 11 -30.08 -6.50 -5.99
N GLY A 12 -29.55 -6.03 -4.86
CA GLY A 12 -29.77 -4.65 -4.36
C GLY A 12 -29.08 -3.54 -5.16
N GLY A 13 -28.42 -3.86 -6.29
CA GLY A 13 -27.54 -2.93 -7.01
C GLY A 13 -26.17 -2.84 -6.36
N LEU A 14 -25.24 -2.09 -6.98
CA LEU A 14 -23.83 -1.85 -6.60
C LEU A 14 -23.66 -1.36 -5.14
N GLY A 15 -23.93 -2.23 -4.16
CA GLY A 15 -24.14 -1.92 -2.75
C GLY A 15 -23.01 -1.08 -2.14
N ALA A 16 -23.39 -0.16 -1.25
CA ALA A 16 -22.48 0.79 -0.64
C ALA A 16 -21.25 0.09 -0.04
N ALA A 17 -20.08 0.71 -0.22
CA ALA A 17 -18.84 0.29 0.41
C ALA A 17 -19.07 -0.05 1.90
N GLU A 18 -18.56 -1.18 2.40
CA GLU A 18 -18.71 -1.53 3.83
C GLU A 18 -18.06 -0.46 4.71
N PHE A 19 -17.04 0.21 4.17
CA PHE A 19 -16.44 1.39 4.78
C PHE A 19 -16.38 2.55 3.77
N SER A 20 -16.87 3.72 4.19
CA SER A 20 -16.81 4.95 3.43
C SER A 20 -16.46 6.12 4.34
N TYR A 21 -15.23 6.63 4.22
CA TYR A 21 -14.75 7.77 5.00
C TYR A 21 -13.68 8.57 4.23
N PRO A 22 -13.53 9.88 4.48
CA PRO A 22 -12.47 10.67 3.88
C PRO A 22 -11.12 10.28 4.47
N PHE A 23 -10.15 10.01 3.59
CA PHE A 23 -8.74 9.82 3.91
C PHE A 23 -7.93 10.12 2.64
N GLY A 24 -6.94 10.99 2.76
CA GLY A 24 -6.17 11.51 1.61
C GLY A 24 -6.77 12.77 0.95
N GLU A 25 -6.05 13.26 -0.05
CA GLU A 25 -6.36 14.41 -0.89
C GLU A 25 -6.48 14.02 -2.37
N VAL A 26 -6.97 14.94 -3.19
CA VAL A 26 -7.03 14.74 -4.65
C VAL A 26 -5.62 14.58 -5.20
N GLY A 27 -5.40 13.48 -5.91
CA GLY A 27 -4.10 13.14 -6.51
C GLY A 27 -3.23 12.21 -5.68
N ASP A 28 -3.66 11.87 -4.45
CA ASP A 28 -2.98 10.84 -3.68
C ASP A 28 -3.21 9.44 -4.30
N GLU A 29 -2.18 8.59 -4.25
CA GLU A 29 -2.21 7.21 -4.73
C GLU A 29 -2.62 6.26 -3.58
N PRO A 30 -3.82 5.64 -3.60
CA PRO A 30 -4.26 4.75 -2.53
C PRO A 30 -3.60 3.36 -2.60
N PHE A 31 -3.39 2.76 -1.44
CA PHE A 31 -2.91 1.37 -1.30
C PHE A 31 -3.48 0.73 -0.02
N VAL A 32 -3.30 -0.59 0.12
CA VAL A 32 -3.80 -1.36 1.27
C VAL A 32 -2.75 -2.31 1.82
N GLY A 33 -2.87 -2.64 3.10
CA GLY A 33 -2.05 -3.65 3.74
C GLY A 33 -2.28 -3.75 5.25
N ASP A 34 -1.92 -4.90 5.81
CA ASP A 34 -1.84 -5.16 7.25
C ASP A 34 -0.55 -4.55 7.81
N PHE A 35 -0.57 -3.27 8.18
CA PHE A 35 0.65 -2.55 8.55
C PHE A 35 1.07 -2.79 10.01
N ASP A 36 0.21 -3.31 10.88
CA ASP A 36 0.52 -3.61 12.29
C ASP A 36 0.62 -5.10 12.61
N GLY A 37 0.22 -5.97 11.69
CA GLY A 37 0.38 -7.42 11.76
C GLY A 37 -0.78 -8.10 12.49
N ASP A 38 -1.98 -7.50 12.47
CA ASP A 38 -3.17 -8.04 13.12
C ASP A 38 -3.98 -9.02 12.24
N GLY A 39 -3.55 -9.20 10.99
CA GLY A 39 -4.16 -10.05 9.99
C GLY A 39 -5.22 -9.34 9.13
N ILE A 40 -5.46 -8.05 9.33
CA ILE A 40 -6.50 -7.27 8.63
C ILE A 40 -5.84 -6.16 7.81
N ASP A 41 -6.16 -6.13 6.52
CA ASP A 41 -5.70 -5.03 5.67
C ASP A 41 -6.44 -3.73 6.02
N THR A 42 -5.66 -2.66 6.13
CA THR A 42 -6.16 -1.29 6.30
C THR A 42 -5.70 -0.41 5.14
N VAL A 43 -5.81 0.91 5.27
CA VAL A 43 -5.61 1.83 4.13
C VAL A 43 -4.41 2.74 4.31
N GLY A 44 -3.78 3.03 3.19
CA GLY A 44 -2.78 4.08 3.08
C GLY A 44 -2.98 4.91 1.82
N VAL A 45 -2.40 6.10 1.82
CA VAL A 45 -2.29 6.95 0.64
C VAL A 45 -0.86 7.45 0.50
N ARG A 46 -0.36 7.53 -0.74
CA ARG A 46 0.96 8.06 -1.07
C ARG A 46 0.81 9.39 -1.81
N ARG A 47 1.55 10.40 -1.37
CA ARG A 47 1.61 11.74 -1.96
C ARG A 47 3.06 12.07 -2.27
N GLY A 48 3.45 11.95 -3.52
CA GLY A 48 4.86 12.08 -3.91
C GLY A 48 5.69 10.95 -3.30
N ASP A 49 6.65 11.28 -2.44
CA ASP A 49 7.48 10.35 -1.67
C ASP A 49 6.97 10.11 -0.24
N ARG A 50 5.87 10.76 0.17
CA ARG A 50 5.32 10.61 1.51
C ARG A 50 4.16 9.62 1.54
N TRP A 51 4.21 8.71 2.49
CA TRP A 51 3.23 7.66 2.72
C TRP A 51 2.49 7.93 4.03
N TYR A 52 1.17 7.88 3.99
CA TYR A 52 0.27 8.10 5.10
C TYR A 52 -0.52 6.82 5.34
N LEU A 53 -0.31 6.15 6.47
CA LEU A 53 -0.93 4.87 6.79
C LEU A 53 -1.86 5.05 7.99
N ARG A 54 -2.94 4.25 8.02
CA ARG A 54 -3.92 4.27 9.09
C ARG A 54 -4.42 2.85 9.35
N ASN A 55 -4.24 2.34 10.58
CA ASN A 55 -4.63 0.99 10.98
C ASN A 55 -6.08 0.90 11.47
N SER A 56 -6.92 1.85 11.06
CA SER A 56 -8.33 1.89 11.45
C SER A 56 -9.22 2.28 10.28
N LEU A 57 -10.31 1.53 10.10
CA LEU A 57 -11.29 1.75 9.04
C LEU A 57 -12.34 2.80 9.41
N THR A 58 -11.89 3.89 10.05
CA THR A 58 -12.72 5.00 10.53
C THR A 58 -12.14 6.34 10.06
N PRO A 59 -12.93 7.44 10.02
CA PRO A 59 -12.39 8.76 9.70
C PRO A 59 -11.29 9.19 10.68
N GLY A 60 -10.26 9.86 10.17
CA GLY A 60 -9.20 10.43 11.00
C GLY A 60 -7.92 10.72 10.22
N TYR A 61 -6.91 11.23 10.93
CA TYR A 61 -5.58 11.48 10.37
C TYR A 61 -4.79 10.19 10.19
N ALA A 62 -3.67 10.27 9.45
CA ALA A 62 -2.73 9.17 9.39
C ALA A 62 -2.14 8.89 10.79
N GLU A 63 -1.97 7.61 11.11
CA GLU A 63 -1.35 7.15 12.35
C GLU A 63 0.17 7.02 12.16
N ILE A 64 0.60 6.71 10.93
CA ILE A 64 2.00 6.59 10.55
C ILE A 64 2.24 7.45 9.30
N VAL A 65 3.32 8.23 9.32
CA VAL A 65 3.78 9.02 8.18
C VAL A 65 5.25 8.71 7.94
N VAL A 66 5.59 8.29 6.73
CA VAL A 66 6.98 7.99 6.35
C VAL A 66 7.32 8.61 5.00
N ASP A 67 8.57 9.00 4.83
CA ASP A 67 9.11 9.45 3.55
C ASP A 67 9.93 8.30 2.94
N TYR A 68 9.53 7.81 1.76
CA TYR A 68 10.19 6.70 1.09
C TYR A 68 9.95 6.69 -0.43
N GLY A 69 11.03 6.42 -1.17
CA GLY A 69 11.05 6.46 -2.64
C GLY A 69 11.33 7.86 -3.18
N MET A 70 11.19 8.01 -4.49
CA MET A 70 11.35 9.29 -5.18
C MET A 70 10.28 9.48 -6.26
N ALA A 71 10.24 10.67 -6.86
CA ALA A 71 9.33 10.94 -7.96
C ALA A 71 9.58 9.97 -9.15
N GLY A 72 8.50 9.36 -9.65
CA GLY A 72 8.56 8.38 -10.76
C GLY A 72 8.64 6.91 -10.31
N ASP A 73 8.96 6.66 -9.05
CA ASP A 73 8.92 5.30 -8.48
C ASP A 73 7.47 4.80 -8.38
N LEU A 74 7.21 3.54 -8.77
CA LEU A 74 5.91 2.88 -8.59
C LEU A 74 5.81 2.29 -7.19
N LEU A 75 4.69 2.51 -6.49
CA LEU A 75 4.49 1.94 -5.16
C LEU A 75 4.26 0.42 -5.23
N VAL A 76 4.80 -0.31 -4.24
CA VAL A 76 4.49 -1.72 -4.03
C VAL A 76 4.46 -2.01 -2.53
N VAL A 77 3.54 -2.84 -2.06
CA VAL A 77 3.34 -3.10 -0.62
C VAL A 77 3.25 -4.61 -0.38
N GLY A 78 3.95 -5.10 0.62
CA GLY A 78 4.04 -6.53 0.89
C GLY A 78 4.76 -6.84 2.20
N ASP A 79 4.63 -8.08 2.64
CA ASP A 79 5.39 -8.63 3.76
C ASP A 79 6.70 -9.18 3.21
N TRP A 80 7.76 -8.39 3.32
CA TRP A 80 9.03 -8.65 2.64
C TRP A 80 10.00 -9.49 3.47
N ASP A 81 9.88 -9.46 4.80
CA ASP A 81 10.72 -10.20 5.75
C ASP A 81 9.99 -11.34 6.46
N GLY A 82 8.69 -11.50 6.21
CA GLY A 82 7.88 -12.62 6.72
C GLY A 82 7.41 -12.42 8.15
N ASP A 83 7.38 -11.19 8.66
CA ASP A 83 6.95 -10.87 10.03
C ASP A 83 5.42 -10.75 10.18
N GLY A 84 4.69 -10.83 9.06
CA GLY A 84 3.24 -10.68 8.99
C GLY A 84 2.77 -9.25 8.75
N ARG A 85 3.65 -8.25 8.80
CA ARG A 85 3.32 -6.86 8.45
C ARG A 85 3.63 -6.58 7.01
N ARG A 86 2.75 -5.85 6.35
CA ARG A 86 3.04 -5.26 5.05
C ARG A 86 3.72 -3.92 5.21
N THR A 87 4.77 -3.70 4.45
CA THR A 87 5.64 -2.53 4.58
C THR A 87 5.92 -1.89 3.22
N PRO A 88 6.32 -0.60 3.17
CA PRO A 88 6.51 0.10 1.91
C PRO A 88 7.63 -0.50 1.05
N GLY A 89 7.39 -0.56 -0.24
CA GLY A 89 8.38 -0.82 -1.26
C GLY A 89 8.14 0.09 -2.46
N VAL A 90 9.18 0.26 -3.28
CA VAL A 90 9.07 0.97 -4.54
C VAL A 90 9.78 0.24 -5.66
N PHE A 91 9.22 0.32 -6.86
CA PHE A 91 9.86 -0.14 -8.09
C PHE A 91 10.25 1.06 -8.94
N ARG A 92 11.55 1.18 -9.18
CA ARG A 92 12.14 2.18 -10.05
C ARG A 92 12.19 1.63 -11.47
N SER A 93 11.23 2.06 -12.28
CA SER A 93 10.95 1.43 -13.57
C SER A 93 12.10 1.60 -14.56
N ASP A 94 12.72 2.77 -14.64
CA ASP A 94 13.85 3.04 -15.55
C ASP A 94 15.12 2.22 -15.22
N GLU A 95 15.24 1.74 -13.98
CA GLU A 95 16.33 0.86 -13.54
C GLU A 95 15.95 -0.63 -13.46
N ALA A 96 14.66 -0.97 -13.65
CA ALA A 96 14.11 -2.29 -13.34
C ALA A 96 14.52 -2.80 -11.94
N ARG A 97 14.45 -1.91 -10.94
CA ARG A 97 14.97 -2.16 -9.59
C ARG A 97 13.88 -2.01 -8.53
N PHE A 98 13.79 -2.99 -7.64
CA PHE A 98 13.01 -2.90 -6.40
C PHE A 98 13.86 -2.30 -5.28
N HIS A 99 13.23 -1.48 -4.45
CA HIS A 99 13.75 -1.03 -3.16
C HIS A 99 12.68 -1.30 -2.10
N LEU A 100 12.95 -2.20 -1.17
CA LEU A 100 12.00 -2.69 -0.17
C LEU A 100 12.42 -2.24 1.23
N ARG A 101 11.43 -1.90 2.08
CA ARG A 101 11.62 -1.61 3.50
C ARG A 101 10.97 -2.69 4.33
N PHE A 102 11.62 -3.13 5.40
CA PHE A 102 11.06 -4.09 6.36
C PHE A 102 10.30 -3.40 7.50
N SER A 103 10.12 -2.08 7.43
CA SER A 103 9.45 -1.31 8.46
C SER A 103 8.71 -0.11 7.89
N THR A 104 7.66 0.32 8.60
CA THR A 104 6.97 1.59 8.35
C THR A 104 7.71 2.74 9.06
N THR A 105 9.00 2.93 8.75
CA THR A 105 9.80 4.07 9.23
C THR A 105 10.55 4.75 8.08
N THR A 106 10.86 6.04 8.18
CA THR A 106 11.72 6.73 7.19
C THR A 106 13.15 6.19 7.23
N GLY A 107 13.78 6.03 6.06
CA GLY A 107 15.13 5.45 5.96
C GLY A 107 15.46 4.87 4.57
N PRO A 108 16.71 4.42 4.36
CA PRO A 108 17.13 3.75 3.12
C PRO A 108 16.44 2.39 2.96
N ALA A 109 16.48 1.82 1.75
CA ALA A 109 16.02 0.46 1.50
C ALA A 109 16.76 -0.55 2.40
N ASP A 110 16.03 -1.54 2.91
CA ASP A 110 16.62 -2.69 3.61
C ASP A 110 17.16 -3.71 2.60
N VAL A 111 16.47 -3.87 1.47
CA VAL A 111 16.88 -4.70 0.33
C VAL A 111 16.58 -3.99 -0.99
N ASP A 112 17.49 -4.13 -1.95
CA ASP A 112 17.24 -3.76 -3.35
C ASP A 112 17.78 -4.81 -4.32
N PHE A 113 17.08 -5.01 -5.43
CA PHE A 113 17.46 -5.98 -6.45
C PHE A 113 16.89 -5.64 -7.83
N LEU A 114 17.53 -6.17 -8.88
CA LEU A 114 17.07 -6.05 -10.25
C LEU A 114 16.08 -7.16 -10.59
N PHE A 115 14.91 -6.81 -11.13
CA PHE A 115 13.93 -7.77 -11.62
C PHE A 115 12.93 -7.12 -12.59
N GLY A 116 12.54 -7.86 -13.63
CA GLY A 116 11.63 -7.37 -14.67
C GLY A 116 12.34 -6.52 -15.71
N GLU A 117 11.58 -5.68 -16.42
CA GLU A 117 12.09 -4.75 -17.42
C GLU A 117 11.54 -3.34 -17.22
N SER A 118 12.17 -2.37 -17.89
CA SER A 118 11.72 -0.99 -17.88
C SER A 118 10.30 -0.85 -18.43
N GLY A 119 9.47 -0.09 -17.71
CA GLY A 119 8.06 0.12 -18.04
C GLY A 119 7.10 -0.92 -17.45
N TRP A 120 7.61 -1.94 -16.75
CA TRP A 120 6.74 -2.90 -16.06
C TRP A 120 6.11 -2.26 -14.82
N VAL A 121 4.94 -2.77 -14.43
CA VAL A 121 4.21 -2.36 -13.22
C VAL A 121 4.25 -3.51 -12.23
N PRO A 122 4.80 -3.31 -11.02
CA PRO A 122 4.87 -4.37 -10.03
C PRO A 122 3.50 -4.63 -9.42
N VAL A 123 3.28 -5.88 -9.00
CA VAL A 123 2.19 -6.25 -8.10
C VAL A 123 2.75 -7.15 -7.00
N ALA A 124 2.24 -6.99 -5.79
CA ALA A 124 2.63 -7.80 -4.64
C ALA A 124 1.39 -8.13 -3.82
N GLY A 125 1.50 -9.21 -3.06
CA GLY A 125 0.42 -9.75 -2.27
C GLY A 125 0.67 -11.22 -1.95
N ARG A 126 -0.21 -11.78 -1.12
CA ARG A 126 -0.27 -13.22 -0.88
C ARG A 126 -1.21 -13.83 -1.93
N PHE A 127 -0.64 -14.57 -2.88
CA PHE A 127 -1.39 -15.19 -3.99
C PHE A 127 -1.40 -16.72 -3.85
N GLY A 128 -2.59 -17.33 -3.93
CA GLY A 128 -2.74 -18.78 -3.88
C GLY A 128 -2.66 -19.37 -2.46
N PRO A 129 -2.88 -20.70 -2.33
CA PRO A 129 -2.79 -21.42 -1.06
C PRO A 129 -1.37 -21.43 -0.49
#